data_AF-A0A1G7PV64-F1
#
_entry.id   AF-A0A1G7PV64-F1
#
_cell.length_a   1.000
_cell.length_b   1.000
_cell.length_c   1.000
_cell.angle_alpha   90.00
_cell.angle_beta   90.00
_cell.angle_gamma   90.00
#
_symmetry.space_group_name_H-M   'P 1'
#
loop_
_entity.id
_entity.type
_entity.pdbx_description
1 polymer ?
#
loop_
_entity_poly.entity_id
_entity_poly.type
_entity_poly.pdbx_seq_one_letter_code
_entity_poly.pdbx_strand_id
1 'polypeptide(L)'
;MTQLRDFAYLIQYLFQRIAVALFLVAALALSFASVMAALGQWNWISLPIEYNGAPIENAGMYAQLALTALAIGLCFFLPANKRIMQLENSHRKFAVGMQDVARAYAAVHAADRADTFQLSSEFDSVRERLAYLRDHPDLSTLEPTVLEMAAQMSHVARDLAEVYSDDKIARARSFLKQRQEEVELFNSRLDQAKAISTEMKHWLHEVELEESVAVAQLERLRDEMQEIMPELGLERVVPTEEPAEQPKADSTTLDNIVIDLPPKAAE
;
A
#
# COMPACT_ATOMS: atom_id res chain seq x y z
N MET A 1 5.72 17.13 16.20
CA MET A 1 5.94 17.05 14.73
C MET A 1 4.82 16.33 13.97
N THR A 2 4.16 15.33 14.55
CA THR A 2 2.99 14.63 13.97
C THR A 2 1.77 15.55 13.74
N GLN A 3 1.40 16.36 14.75
CA GLN A 3 0.24 17.27 14.67
C GLN A 3 0.34 18.31 13.53
N LEU A 4 1.55 18.77 13.20
CA LEU A 4 1.80 19.76 12.15
C LEU A 4 1.68 19.13 10.75
N ARG A 5 2.08 17.86 10.61
CA ARG A 5 1.89 17.07 9.39
C ARG A 5 0.41 16.77 9.16
N ASP A 6 -0.31 16.36 10.20
CA ASP A 6 -1.73 16.02 10.08
C ASP A 6 -2.57 17.26 9.72
N PHE A 7 -2.23 18.41 10.30
CA PHE A 7 -2.82 19.69 9.93
C PHE A 7 -2.52 20.09 8.48
N ALA A 8 -1.28 19.91 8.01
CA ALA A 8 -0.91 20.17 6.62
C ALA A 8 -1.66 19.27 5.63
N TYR A 9 -1.85 17.98 5.96
CA TYR A 9 -2.66 17.06 5.14
C TYR A 9 -4.13 17.48 5.08
N LEU A 10 -4.70 17.95 6.19
CA LEU A 10 -6.08 18.44 6.24
C LEU A 10 -6.26 19.68 5.37
N ILE A 11 -5.31 20.63 5.43
CA ILE A 11 -5.29 21.80 4.57
C ILE A 11 -5.21 21.40 3.10
N GLN A 12 -4.24 20.55 2.73
CA GLN A 12 -4.06 20.08 1.35
C GLN A 12 -5.34 19.42 0.81
N TYR A 13 -5.98 18.57 1.63
CA TYR A 13 -7.25 17.92 1.29
C TYR A 13 -8.37 18.92 1.03
N LEU A 14 -8.50 19.94 1.89
CA LEU A 14 -9.54 20.95 1.77
C LEU A 14 -9.34 21.81 0.51
N PHE A 15 -8.10 22.25 0.26
CA PHE A 15 -7.74 23.00 -0.95
C PHE A 15 -8.00 22.20 -2.22
N GLN A 16 -7.66 20.91 -2.24
CA GLN A 16 -7.91 20.05 -3.40
C GLN A 16 -9.41 19.90 -3.68
N ARG A 17 -10.26 19.75 -2.64
CA ARG A 17 -11.72 19.70 -2.81
C ARG A 17 -12.29 21.01 -3.33
N ILE A 18 -11.84 22.14 -2.78
CA ILE A 18 -12.28 23.47 -3.22
C ILE A 18 -11.88 23.69 -4.67
N ALA A 19 -10.64 23.35 -5.06
CA ALA A 19 -10.17 23.47 -6.43
C ALA A 19 -11.04 22.65 -7.40
N VAL A 20 -11.33 21.38 -7.08
CA VAL A 20 -12.20 20.53 -7.91
C VAL A 20 -13.61 21.09 -8.02
N ALA A 21 -14.18 21.60 -6.93
CA ALA A 21 -15.50 22.23 -6.94
C ALA A 21 -15.53 23.48 -7.81
N LEU A 22 -14.52 24.34 -7.68
CA LEU A 22 -14.37 25.55 -8.51
C LEU A 22 -14.26 25.22 -9.99
N PHE A 23 -13.44 24.23 -10.36
CA PHE A 23 -13.32 23.79 -11.75
C PHE A 23 -14.64 23.26 -12.32
N LEU A 24 -15.38 22.46 -11.55
CA LEU A 24 -16.69 21.94 -11.97
C LEU A 24 -17.70 23.07 -12.18
N VAL A 25 -17.78 24.02 -11.23
CA VAL A 25 -18.68 25.17 -11.34
C VAL A 25 -18.30 26.04 -12.53
N ALA A 26 -17.01 26.29 -12.76
CA ALA A 26 -16.53 27.04 -13.91
C ALA A 26 -16.87 26.35 -15.24
N ALA A 27 -16.68 25.03 -15.34
CA ALA A 27 -17.03 24.27 -16.53
C ALA A 27 -18.53 24.29 -16.82
N LEU A 28 -19.38 24.18 -15.78
CA LEU A 28 -20.84 24.30 -15.91
C LEU A 28 -21.28 25.71 -16.29
N ALA A 29 -20.66 26.75 -15.72
CA ALA A 29 -20.96 28.14 -16.07
C ALA A 29 -20.60 28.44 -17.53
N LEU A 30 -19.42 27.97 -17.99
CA LEU A 30 -18.98 28.12 -19.37
C LEU A 30 -19.90 27.37 -20.35
N SER A 31 -20.27 26.12 -20.05
CA SER A 31 -21.17 25.36 -20.92
C SER A 31 -22.55 26.00 -20.99
N PHE A 32 -23.08 26.47 -19.85
CA PHE A 32 -24.35 27.19 -19.81
C PHE A 32 -24.29 28.50 -20.62
N ALA A 33 -23.21 29.26 -20.50
CA ALA A 33 -23.00 30.49 -21.27
C ALA A 33 -22.97 30.22 -22.79
N SER A 34 -22.31 29.14 -23.22
CA SER A 34 -22.28 28.73 -24.62
C SER A 34 -23.63 28.24 -25.14
N VAL A 35 -24.41 27.53 -24.32
CA VAL A 35 -25.77 27.11 -24.69
C VAL A 35 -26.70 28.32 -24.81
N MET A 36 -26.65 29.25 -23.86
CA MET A 36 -27.46 30.47 -23.91
C MET A 36 -27.09 31.38 -25.08
N ALA A 37 -25.81 31.46 -25.43
CA ALA A 37 -25.36 32.17 -26.63
C ALA A 37 -25.81 31.47 -27.92
N ALA A 38 -25.78 30.14 -27.96
CA ALA A 38 -26.28 29.35 -29.09
C ALA A 38 -27.79 29.49 -29.30
N LEU A 39 -28.57 29.63 -28.23
CA LEU A 39 -30.02 29.90 -28.27
C LEU A 39 -30.35 31.37 -28.60
N GLY A 40 -29.33 32.22 -28.81
CA GLY A 40 -29.50 33.64 -29.11
C GLY A 40 -29.99 34.48 -27.93
N GLN A 41 -29.98 33.94 -26.71
CA GLN A 41 -30.37 34.66 -25.50
C GLN A 41 -29.23 35.55 -25.00
N TRP A 42 -27.98 35.11 -25.17
CA TRP A 42 -26.76 35.87 -24.86
C TRP A 42 -25.93 36.16 -26.11
N ASN A 43 -25.13 37.21 -26.05
CA ASN A 43 -24.15 37.49 -27.10
C ASN A 43 -22.89 36.64 -26.88
N TRP A 44 -22.31 36.17 -27.98
CA TRP A 44 -20.99 35.58 -27.99
C TRP A 44 -19.93 36.61 -27.55
N ILE A 45 -18.84 36.12 -26.96
CA ILE A 45 -17.67 36.95 -26.68
C ILE A 45 -17.15 37.56 -27.99
N SER A 46 -16.87 38.87 -27.98
CA SER A 46 -16.24 39.56 -29.10
C SER A 46 -14.73 39.61 -28.91
N LEU A 47 -13.98 38.96 -29.81
CA LEU A 47 -12.52 38.94 -29.83
C LEU A 47 -12.04 39.47 -31.20
N PRO A 48 -11.41 40.67 -31.26
CA PRO A 48 -10.88 41.20 -32.51
C PRO A 48 -9.54 40.52 -32.81
N ILE A 49 -9.58 39.39 -33.50
CA ILE A 49 -8.40 38.64 -33.93
C ILE A 49 -8.24 38.79 -35.44
N GLU A 50 -7.03 39.11 -35.88
CA GLU A 50 -6.64 39.19 -37.28
C GLU A 50 -5.63 38.09 -37.60
N TYR A 51 -5.75 37.47 -38.77
CA TYR A 51 -4.77 36.53 -39.30
C TYR A 51 -4.29 37.01 -40.65
N ASN A 52 -2.98 37.28 -40.76
CA ASN A 52 -2.36 37.80 -41.98
C ASN A 52 -3.04 39.09 -42.52
N GLY A 53 -3.45 39.99 -41.61
CA GLY A 53 -4.11 41.25 -41.95
C GLY A 53 -5.59 41.12 -42.36
N ALA A 54 -6.18 39.92 -42.33
CA ALA A 54 -7.61 39.71 -42.51
C ALA A 54 -8.29 39.46 -41.14
N PRO A 55 -9.41 40.13 -40.83
CA PRO A 55 -10.15 39.85 -39.60
C PRO A 55 -10.75 38.44 -39.65
N ILE A 56 -10.63 37.70 -38.55
CA ILE A 56 -11.27 36.39 -38.40
C ILE A 56 -12.70 36.60 -37.93
N GLU A 57 -13.66 36.28 -38.79
CA GLU A 57 -15.07 36.31 -38.41
C GLU A 57 -15.37 35.32 -37.28
N ASN A 58 -16.19 35.74 -36.32
CA ASN A 58 -16.64 34.90 -35.21
C ASN A 58 -15.51 34.32 -34.34
N ALA A 59 -14.32 34.93 -34.32
CA ALA A 59 -13.17 34.48 -33.53
C ALA A 59 -13.51 34.22 -32.06
N GLY A 60 -14.36 35.06 -31.46
CA GLY A 60 -14.76 34.87 -30.07
C GLY A 60 -15.76 33.73 -29.82
N MET A 61 -16.58 33.38 -30.81
CA MET A 61 -17.41 32.16 -30.76
C MET A 61 -16.52 30.91 -30.72
N TYR A 62 -15.52 30.84 -31.61
CA TYR A 62 -14.57 29.73 -31.64
C TYR A 62 -13.76 29.64 -30.34
N ALA A 63 -13.30 30.77 -29.81
CA ALA A 63 -12.56 30.82 -28.54
C ALA A 63 -13.42 30.34 -27.37
N GLN A 64 -14.68 30.79 -27.28
CA GLN A 64 -15.61 30.37 -26.25
C GLN A 64 -15.88 28.86 -26.33
N LEU A 65 -16.20 28.33 -27.52
CA LEU A 65 -16.44 26.91 -27.71
C LEU A 65 -15.20 26.05 -27.40
N ALA A 66 -14.01 26.46 -27.86
CA ALA A 66 -12.76 25.78 -27.56
C ALA A 66 -12.48 25.74 -26.05
N LEU A 67 -12.68 26.85 -25.35
CA LEU A 67 -12.52 26.93 -23.89
C LEU A 67 -13.51 26.01 -23.17
N THR A 68 -14.76 25.96 -23.62
CA THR A 68 -15.77 25.07 -23.04
C THR A 68 -15.45 23.60 -23.25
N ALA A 69 -14.99 23.23 -24.45
CA ALA A 69 -14.57 21.87 -24.76
C ALA A 69 -13.36 21.45 -23.91
N LEU A 70 -12.39 22.34 -23.73
CA LEU A 70 -11.24 22.12 -22.85
C LEU A 70 -11.69 21.93 -21.39
N ALA A 71 -12.56 22.79 -20.87
CA ALA A 71 -13.05 22.69 -19.49
C ALA A 71 -13.82 21.38 -19.24
N ILE A 72 -14.66 20.96 -20.19
CA ILE A 72 -15.37 19.67 -20.13
C ILE A 72 -14.38 18.51 -20.20
N GLY A 73 -13.41 18.57 -21.11
CA GLY A 73 -12.35 17.56 -21.23
C GLY A 73 -11.58 17.39 -19.93
N LEU A 74 -11.19 18.50 -19.28
CA LEU A 74 -10.52 18.48 -17.98
C LEU A 74 -11.40 17.82 -16.90
N CYS A 75 -12.71 18.01 -16.94
CA CYS A 75 -13.64 17.38 -16.00
C CYS A 75 -13.67 15.84 -16.15
N PHE A 76 -13.44 15.29 -17.34
CA PHE A 76 -13.33 13.83 -17.53
C PHE A 76 -12.08 13.23 -16.87
N PHE A 77 -11.02 14.02 -16.64
CA PHE A 77 -9.81 13.55 -15.94
C PHE A 77 -9.94 13.60 -14.40
N LEU A 78 -10.93 14.33 -13.85
CA LEU A 78 -11.12 14.45 -12.39
C LEU A 78 -11.51 13.11 -11.70
N PRO A 79 -12.40 12.27 -12.25
CA PRO A 79 -12.71 10.95 -11.68
C PRO A 79 -11.51 9.99 -11.70
N ALA A 80 -10.68 10.04 -12.74
CA ALA A 80 -9.49 9.19 -12.86
C ALA A 80 -8.49 9.46 -11.73
N ASN A 81 -8.23 10.75 -11.45
CA ASN A 81 -7.36 11.15 -10.33
C ASN A 81 -7.95 10.76 -8.96
N LYS A 82 -9.27 10.84 -8.79
CA LYS A 82 -9.93 10.36 -7.55
C LYS A 82 -9.76 8.86 -7.35
N ARG A 83 -9.89 8.06 -8.42
CA ARG A 83 -9.74 6.61 -8.37
C ARG A 83 -8.31 6.21 -8.01
N ILE A 84 -7.31 6.86 -8.61
CA ILE A 84 -5.89 6.62 -8.32
C ILE A 84 -5.58 6.96 -6.85
N MET A 85 -6.05 8.11 -6.36
CA MET A 85 -5.82 8.55 -4.98
C MET A 85 -6.55 7.66 -3.93
N GLN A 86 -7.67 7.05 -4.31
CA GLN A 86 -8.35 6.05 -3.48
C GLN A 86 -7.58 4.73 -3.43
N LEU A 87 -6.97 4.29 -4.53
CA LEU A 87 -6.15 3.09 -4.58
C LEU A 87 -4.92 3.24 -3.67
N GLU A 88 -4.21 4.36 -3.74
CA GLU A 88 -3.05 4.65 -2.88
C GLU A 88 -3.41 4.70 -1.38
N ASN A 89 -4.52 5.35 -1.02
CA ASN A 89 -4.99 5.39 0.37
C ASN A 89 -5.54 4.04 0.86
N SER A 90 -6.13 3.24 -0.02
CA SER A 90 -6.59 1.89 0.32
C SER A 90 -5.41 0.96 0.61
N HIS A 91 -4.32 1.06 -0.16
CA HIS A 91 -3.07 0.34 0.10
C HIS A 91 -2.44 0.76 1.44
N ARG A 92 -2.52 2.05 1.80
CA ARG A 92 -2.03 2.55 3.09
C ARG A 92 -2.89 2.12 4.29
N LYS A 93 -4.20 1.97 4.10
CA LYS A 93 -5.15 1.50 5.13
C LYS A 93 -5.09 -0.01 5.37
N PHE A 94 -4.55 -0.79 4.44
CA PHE A 94 -4.38 -2.24 4.60
C PHE A 94 -3.22 -2.64 5.52
N ALA A 95 -2.34 -1.70 5.89
CA ALA A 95 -1.45 -1.89 7.02
C ALA A 95 -2.30 -1.78 8.29
N VAL A 96 -2.93 -2.90 8.67
CA VAL A 96 -3.61 -3.08 9.96
C VAL A 96 -2.70 -2.55 11.06
N GLY A 97 -3.07 -1.40 11.63
CA GLY A 97 -2.27 -0.76 12.67
C GLY A 97 -2.27 -1.62 13.91
N MET A 98 -1.11 -1.80 14.54
CA MET A 98 -0.95 -2.56 15.79
C MET A 98 -1.95 -2.12 16.88
N GLN A 99 -2.38 -0.85 16.85
CA GLN A 99 -3.39 -0.28 17.75
C GLN A 99 -4.82 -0.78 17.49
N ASP A 100 -5.21 -1.01 16.25
CA ASP A 100 -6.55 -1.54 15.93
C ASP A 100 -6.63 -3.03 16.29
N VAL A 101 -5.53 -3.78 16.08
CA VAL A 101 -5.40 -5.17 16.54
C VAL A 101 -5.48 -5.23 18.07
N ALA A 102 -4.71 -4.39 18.77
CA ALA A 102 -4.70 -4.37 20.23
C ALA A 102 -6.08 -4.00 20.80
N ARG A 103 -6.81 -3.06 20.17
CA ARG A 103 -8.16 -2.66 20.60
C ARG A 103 -9.19 -3.77 20.36
N ALA A 104 -9.15 -4.42 19.20
CA ALA A 104 -10.03 -5.55 18.90
C ALA A 104 -9.75 -6.73 19.85
N TYR A 105 -8.48 -7.04 20.09
CA TYR A 105 -8.06 -8.10 21.02
C TYR A 105 -8.50 -7.81 22.46
N ALA A 106 -8.34 -6.57 22.93
CA ALA A 106 -8.78 -6.17 24.25
C ALA A 106 -10.31 -6.23 24.42
N ALA A 107 -11.07 -5.85 23.39
CA ALA A 107 -12.54 -5.90 23.41
C ALA A 107 -13.07 -7.34 23.51
N VAL A 108 -12.50 -8.25 22.72
CA VAL A 108 -12.87 -9.69 22.76
C VAL A 108 -12.52 -10.30 24.12
N HIS A 109 -11.34 -10.02 24.67
CA HIS A 109 -10.92 -10.55 25.98
C HIS A 109 -11.63 -9.91 27.18
N ALA A 110 -12.20 -8.73 27.02
CA ALA A 110 -13.07 -8.14 28.03
C ALA A 110 -14.44 -8.82 28.03
N ALA A 111 -15.01 -9.11 26.85
CA ALA A 111 -16.27 -9.83 26.71
C ALA A 111 -16.16 -11.28 27.20
N ASP A 112 -15.10 -12.00 26.81
CA ASP A 112 -14.89 -13.41 27.18
C ASP A 112 -14.71 -13.60 28.69
N ARG A 113 -14.01 -12.67 29.36
CA ARG A 113 -13.91 -12.66 30.82
C ARG A 113 -15.25 -12.36 31.48
N ALA A 114 -16.02 -11.40 30.96
CA ALA A 114 -17.33 -11.08 31.53
C ALA A 114 -18.30 -12.27 31.45
N ASP A 115 -18.34 -12.98 30.32
CA ASP A 115 -19.19 -14.16 30.13
C ASP A 115 -18.73 -15.35 30.99
N THR A 116 -17.41 -15.58 31.11
CA THR A 116 -16.88 -16.68 31.93
C THR A 116 -17.22 -16.51 33.43
N PHE A 117 -17.22 -15.28 33.94
CA PHE A 117 -17.61 -15.00 35.33
C PHE A 117 -19.12 -15.01 35.56
N GLN A 118 -19.92 -14.67 34.55
CA GLN A 118 -21.38 -14.79 34.64
C GLN A 118 -21.82 -16.25 34.70
N LEU A 119 -21.27 -17.11 33.83
CA LEU A 119 -21.58 -18.55 33.82
C LEU A 119 -21.42 -19.17 35.21
N SER A 120 -20.29 -18.99 35.89
CA SER A 120 -20.05 -19.59 37.22
C SER A 120 -21.03 -19.07 38.29
N SER A 121 -21.33 -17.77 38.29
CA SER A 121 -22.31 -17.19 39.23
C SER A 121 -23.74 -17.67 39.00
N GLU A 122 -24.14 -17.85 37.74
CA GLU A 122 -25.45 -18.38 37.37
C GLU A 122 -25.54 -19.86 37.77
N PHE A 123 -24.47 -20.65 37.60
CA PHE A 123 -24.39 -22.05 38.04
C PHE A 123 -24.56 -22.20 39.56
N ASP A 124 -23.90 -21.36 40.36
CA ASP A 124 -24.04 -21.41 41.82
C ASP A 124 -25.46 -20.99 42.25
N SER A 125 -26.06 -19.98 41.60
CA SER A 125 -27.44 -19.57 41.88
C SER A 125 -28.46 -20.67 41.55
N VAL A 126 -28.22 -21.43 40.47
CA VAL A 126 -29.07 -22.57 40.07
C VAL A 126 -28.87 -23.75 41.02
N ARG A 127 -27.63 -24.00 41.48
CA ARG A 127 -27.33 -25.03 42.49
C ARG A 127 -28.03 -24.75 43.81
N GLU A 128 -27.98 -23.51 44.29
CA GLU A 128 -28.65 -23.08 45.52
C GLU A 128 -30.18 -23.19 45.39
N ARG A 129 -30.72 -22.82 44.22
CA ARG A 129 -32.16 -22.99 43.92
C ARG A 129 -32.58 -24.45 43.84
N LEU A 130 -31.76 -25.34 43.28
CA LEU A 130 -32.02 -26.78 43.24
C LEU A 130 -31.96 -27.42 44.64
N ALA A 131 -31.01 -26.99 45.48
CA ALA A 131 -30.94 -27.42 46.87
C ALA A 131 -32.18 -26.97 47.66
N TYR A 132 -32.61 -25.72 47.48
CA TYR A 132 -33.84 -25.19 48.08
C TYR A 132 -35.09 -25.96 47.61
N LEU A 133 -35.23 -26.25 46.31
CA LEU A 133 -36.36 -26.99 45.76
C LEU A 133 -36.40 -28.46 46.21
N ARG A 134 -35.23 -29.09 46.42
CA ARG A 134 -35.10 -30.45 46.94
C ARG A 134 -35.54 -30.55 48.41
N ASP A 135 -35.21 -29.54 49.22
CA ASP A 135 -35.44 -29.55 50.66
C ASP A 135 -36.81 -28.93 51.05
N HIS A 136 -37.63 -28.54 50.06
CA HIS A 136 -38.94 -27.93 50.27
C HIS A 136 -40.06 -28.98 50.47
N PRO A 137 -40.87 -28.88 51.55
CA PRO A 137 -41.79 -29.94 51.98
C PRO A 137 -42.92 -30.28 50.99
N ASP A 138 -43.30 -29.34 50.12
CA ASP A 138 -44.39 -29.53 49.13
C ASP A 138 -43.92 -29.99 47.74
N LEU A 139 -42.60 -30.13 47.52
CA LEU A 139 -42.00 -30.39 46.21
C LEU A 139 -41.25 -31.73 46.13
N SER A 140 -41.37 -32.57 47.18
CA SER A 140 -40.72 -33.88 47.30
C SER A 140 -41.10 -34.88 46.20
N THR A 141 -42.10 -34.58 45.36
CA THR A 141 -42.52 -35.40 44.22
C THR A 141 -41.82 -35.05 42.90
N LEU A 142 -40.98 -34.00 42.86
CA LEU A 142 -40.21 -33.57 41.67
C LEU A 142 -38.82 -34.24 41.55
N GLU A 143 -38.57 -35.27 42.36
CA GLU A 143 -37.29 -35.98 42.45
C GLU A 143 -36.69 -36.36 41.07
N PRO A 144 -37.45 -36.87 40.07
CA PRO A 144 -36.89 -37.27 38.79
C PRO A 144 -36.40 -36.09 37.92
N THR A 145 -37.17 -35.00 37.84
CA THR A 145 -36.86 -33.86 36.96
C THR A 145 -35.76 -32.96 37.51
N VAL A 146 -35.67 -32.82 38.84
CA VAL A 146 -34.57 -32.14 39.53
C VAL A 146 -33.26 -32.91 39.36
N LEU A 147 -33.31 -34.26 39.45
CA LEU A 147 -32.15 -35.12 39.21
C LEU A 147 -31.72 -35.12 37.73
N GLU A 148 -32.66 -35.06 36.79
CA GLU A 148 -32.36 -34.98 35.35
C GLU A 148 -31.70 -33.66 34.96
N MET A 149 -32.17 -32.52 35.48
CA MET A 149 -31.52 -31.22 35.30
C MET A 149 -30.14 -31.16 35.97
N ALA A 150 -30.00 -31.72 37.17
CA ALA A 150 -28.69 -31.84 37.83
C ALA A 150 -27.73 -32.75 37.05
N ALA A 151 -28.21 -33.82 36.44
CA ALA A 151 -27.44 -34.71 35.58
C ALA A 151 -27.02 -34.03 34.27
N GLN A 152 -27.91 -33.30 33.60
CA GLN A 152 -27.58 -32.51 32.41
C GLN A 152 -26.55 -31.41 32.72
N MET A 153 -26.72 -30.68 33.82
CA MET A 153 -25.75 -29.66 34.25
C MET A 153 -24.40 -30.28 34.66
N SER A 154 -24.40 -31.48 35.24
CA SER A 154 -23.17 -32.24 35.52
C SER A 154 -22.45 -32.68 34.25
N HIS A 155 -23.18 -32.97 33.16
CA HIS A 155 -22.59 -33.32 31.88
C HIS A 155 -21.92 -32.11 31.23
N VAL A 156 -22.62 -30.97 31.19
CA VAL A 156 -22.08 -29.71 30.65
C VAL A 156 -20.87 -29.25 31.45
N ALA A 157 -20.89 -29.35 32.78
CA ALA A 157 -19.74 -29.01 33.63
C ALA A 157 -18.55 -29.97 33.42
N ARG A 158 -18.82 -31.27 33.15
CA ARG A 158 -17.78 -32.25 32.80
C ARG A 158 -17.13 -31.89 31.46
N ASP A 159 -17.94 -31.59 30.46
CA ASP A 159 -17.48 -31.25 29.12
C ASP A 159 -16.66 -29.96 29.13
N LEU A 160 -17.10 -28.94 29.88
CA LEU A 160 -16.30 -27.71 30.09
C LEU A 160 -14.99 -28.00 30.83
N ALA A 161 -15.00 -28.79 31.90
CA ALA A 161 -13.80 -29.13 32.67
C ALA A 161 -12.81 -29.98 31.85
N GLU A 162 -13.30 -30.81 30.92
CA GLU A 162 -12.46 -31.58 30.01
C GLU A 162 -11.84 -30.70 28.92
N VAL A 163 -12.62 -29.78 28.33
CA VAL A 163 -12.14 -28.83 27.32
C VAL A 163 -11.17 -27.81 27.94
N TYR A 164 -11.51 -27.28 29.11
CA TYR A 164 -10.73 -26.28 29.86
C TYR A 164 -10.00 -26.89 31.06
N SER A 165 -9.47 -28.10 30.89
CA SER A 165 -8.60 -28.68 31.91
C SER A 165 -7.35 -27.82 32.09
N ASP A 166 -6.92 -27.67 33.34
CA ASP A 166 -5.74 -26.85 33.69
C ASP A 166 -4.49 -27.27 32.91
N ASP A 167 -4.35 -28.57 32.58
CA ASP A 167 -3.26 -29.09 31.75
C ASP A 167 -3.31 -28.53 30.31
N LYS A 168 -4.49 -28.47 29.69
CA LYS A 168 -4.67 -27.90 28.34
C LYS A 168 -4.39 -26.40 28.34
N ILE A 169 -4.83 -25.68 29.37
CA ILE A 169 -4.57 -24.24 29.51
C ILE A 169 -3.08 -23.97 29.77
N ALA A 170 -2.42 -24.76 30.63
CA ALA A 170 -1.00 -24.65 30.89
C ALA A 170 -0.16 -24.90 29.62
N ARG A 171 -0.55 -25.90 28.83
CA ARG A 171 0.07 -26.22 27.55
C ARG A 171 -0.15 -25.12 26.50
N ALA A 172 -1.36 -24.56 26.41
CA ALA A 172 -1.63 -23.44 25.52
C ALA A 172 -0.77 -22.22 25.90
N ARG A 173 -0.62 -21.95 27.21
CA ARG A 173 0.26 -20.87 27.71
C ARG A 173 1.72 -21.12 27.39
N SER A 174 2.22 -22.36 27.51
CA SER A 174 3.60 -22.68 27.16
C SER A 174 3.86 -22.52 25.66
N PHE A 175 2.92 -22.92 24.81
CA PHE A 175 3.01 -22.68 23.37
C PHE A 175 3.07 -21.18 23.03
N LEU A 176 2.21 -20.36 23.65
CA LEU A 176 2.24 -18.92 23.43
C LEU A 176 3.56 -18.29 23.88
N LYS A 177 4.11 -18.73 25.02
CA LYS A 177 5.42 -18.28 25.49
C LYS A 177 6.54 -18.66 24.52
N GLN A 178 6.56 -19.91 24.07
CA GLN A 178 7.52 -20.37 23.07
C GLN A 178 7.42 -19.56 21.77
N ARG A 179 6.19 -19.27 21.30
CA ARG A 179 5.98 -18.46 20.10
C ARG A 179 6.45 -17.02 20.28
N GLN A 180 6.34 -16.43 21.47
CA GLN A 180 6.91 -15.11 21.76
C GLN A 180 8.44 -15.13 21.66
N GLU A 181 9.08 -16.11 22.29
CA GLU A 181 10.55 -16.29 22.22
C GLU A 181 11.03 -16.52 20.77
N GLU A 182 10.29 -17.30 19.98
CA GLU A 182 10.58 -17.50 18.54
C GLU A 182 10.46 -16.20 17.74
N VAL A 183 9.45 -15.37 18.02
CA VAL A 183 9.26 -14.08 17.33
C VAL A 183 10.36 -13.10 17.68
N GLU A 184 10.80 -13.06 18.95
CA GLU A 184 11.94 -12.23 19.36
C GLU A 184 13.23 -12.64 18.66
N LEU A 185 13.53 -13.96 18.60
CA LEU A 185 14.67 -14.48 17.87
C LEU A 185 14.60 -14.15 16.37
N PHE A 186 13.41 -14.28 15.78
CA PHE A 186 13.19 -13.93 14.38
C PHE A 186 13.44 -12.44 14.10
N ASN A 187 12.92 -11.55 14.94
CA ASN A 187 13.17 -10.11 14.83
C ASN A 187 14.66 -9.79 14.95
N SER A 188 15.36 -10.41 15.89
CA SER A 188 16.82 -10.23 16.01
C SER A 188 17.56 -10.64 14.73
N ARG A 189 17.17 -11.73 14.07
CA ARG A 189 17.78 -12.16 12.79
C ARG A 189 17.44 -11.20 11.66
N LEU A 190 16.22 -10.67 11.64
CA LEU A 190 15.76 -9.74 10.63
C LEU A 190 16.52 -8.41 10.71
N ASP A 191 16.80 -7.93 11.93
CA ASP A 191 17.60 -6.73 12.14
C ASP A 191 19.07 -6.93 11.71
N GLN A 192 19.66 -8.10 11.99
CA GLN A 192 20.99 -8.46 11.47
C GLN A 192 21.01 -8.48 9.93
N ALA A 193 20.02 -9.10 9.30
CA ALA A 193 19.93 -9.15 7.84
C ALA A 193 19.79 -7.75 7.21
N LYS A 194 19.04 -6.84 7.86
CA LYS A 194 18.93 -5.44 7.42
C LYS A 194 20.26 -4.69 7.52
N ALA A 195 21.01 -4.90 8.62
CA ALA A 195 22.32 -4.30 8.80
C ALA A 195 23.28 -4.75 7.68
N ILE A 196 23.38 -6.06 7.46
CA ILE A 196 24.19 -6.64 6.37
C ILE A 196 23.77 -6.09 5.01
N SER A 197 22.47 -6.02 4.72
CA SER A 197 21.99 -5.47 3.44
C SER A 197 22.38 -4.00 3.25
N THR A 198 22.42 -3.22 4.34
CA THR A 198 22.84 -1.82 4.31
C THR A 198 24.34 -1.69 4.08
N GLU A 199 25.14 -2.53 4.74
CA GLU A 199 26.59 -2.61 4.53
C GLU A 199 26.93 -3.02 3.09
N MET A 200 26.26 -4.05 2.54
CA MET A 200 26.45 -4.46 1.15
C MET A 200 26.14 -3.35 0.15
N LYS A 201 25.09 -2.54 0.40
CA LYS A 201 24.79 -1.37 -0.43
C LYS A 201 25.88 -0.31 -0.35
N HIS A 202 26.46 -0.12 0.83
CA HIS A 202 27.55 0.81 1.02
C HIS A 202 28.80 0.36 0.25
N TRP A 203 29.19 -0.91 0.36
CA TRP A 203 30.31 -1.48 -0.39
C TRP A 203 30.09 -1.44 -1.91
N LEU A 204 28.87 -1.72 -2.37
CA LEU A 204 28.55 -1.59 -3.80
C LEU A 204 28.82 -0.16 -4.29
N HIS A 205 28.35 0.84 -3.53
CA HIS A 205 28.54 2.24 -3.90
C HIS A 205 30.02 2.66 -3.87
N GLU A 206 30.78 2.18 -2.89
CA GLU A 206 32.22 2.41 -2.80
C GLU A 206 32.95 1.81 -4.01
N VAL A 207 32.64 0.55 -4.37
CA VAL A 207 33.22 -0.11 -5.55
C VAL A 207 32.84 0.60 -6.85
N GLU A 208 31.60 1.04 -7.02
CA GLU A 208 31.16 1.81 -8.20
C GLU A 208 31.94 3.14 -8.32
N LEU A 209 32.17 3.82 -7.20
CA LEU A 209 32.98 5.04 -7.18
C LEU A 209 34.44 4.75 -7.56
N GLU A 210 35.05 3.71 -6.99
CA GLU A 210 36.42 3.31 -7.33
C GLU A 210 36.55 2.90 -8.81
N GLU A 211 35.58 2.15 -9.34
CA GLU A 211 35.53 1.78 -10.75
C GLU A 211 35.44 3.02 -11.64
N SER A 212 34.57 3.99 -11.30
CA SER A 212 34.45 5.23 -12.06
C SER A 212 35.76 6.04 -12.10
N VAL A 213 36.52 6.05 -10.99
CA VAL A 213 37.83 6.68 -10.91
C VAL A 213 38.85 5.92 -11.76
N ALA A 214 38.85 4.58 -11.70
CA ALA A 214 39.74 3.75 -12.51
C ALA A 214 39.48 3.93 -14.01
N VAL A 215 38.21 4.00 -14.43
CA VAL A 215 37.83 4.28 -15.82
C VAL A 215 38.33 5.65 -16.26
N ALA A 216 38.16 6.69 -15.44
CA ALA A 216 38.65 8.03 -15.75
C ALA A 216 40.19 8.09 -15.84
N GLN A 217 40.91 7.35 -14.98
CA GLN A 217 42.37 7.25 -15.04
C GLN A 217 42.84 6.52 -16.31
N LEU A 218 42.16 5.44 -16.71
CA LEU A 218 42.46 4.73 -17.96
C LEU A 218 42.21 5.60 -19.19
N GLU A 219 41.12 6.36 -19.21
CA GLU A 219 40.82 7.30 -20.29
C GLU A 219 41.89 8.40 -20.37
N ARG A 220 42.28 8.98 -19.24
CA ARG A 220 43.37 9.96 -19.20
C ARG A 220 44.70 9.37 -19.70
N LEU A 221 45.05 8.16 -19.27
CA LEU A 221 46.29 7.50 -19.70
C LEU A 221 46.27 7.21 -21.21
N ARG A 222 45.12 6.81 -21.77
CA ARG A 222 44.93 6.63 -23.21
C ARG A 222 45.16 7.95 -23.95
N ASP A 223 44.59 9.04 -23.45
CA ASP A 223 44.71 10.35 -24.08
C ASP A 223 46.16 10.87 -24.01
N GLU A 224 46.84 10.71 -22.86
CA GLU A 224 48.28 10.99 -22.70
C GLU A 224 49.13 10.13 -23.67
N MET A 225 48.80 8.85 -23.84
CA MET A 225 49.47 7.99 -24.83
C MET A 225 49.23 8.43 -26.28
N GLN A 226 48.02 8.88 -26.62
CA GLN A 226 47.70 9.41 -27.95
C GLN A 226 48.46 10.70 -28.25
N GLU A 227 48.67 11.56 -27.24
CA GLU A 227 49.43 12.81 -27.37
C GLU A 227 50.92 12.56 -27.67
N ILE A 228 51.53 11.55 -27.06
CA ILE A 228 52.96 11.20 -27.30
C ILE A 228 53.18 10.31 -28.52
N MET A 229 52.14 9.63 -29.01
CA MET A 229 52.19 8.74 -30.18
C MET A 229 52.72 9.40 -31.48
N PRO A 230 52.34 10.65 -31.84
CA PRO A 230 52.90 11.33 -33.01
C PRO A 230 54.41 11.61 -32.86
N GLU A 231 54.89 11.95 -31.66
CA GLU A 231 56.32 12.19 -31.37
C GLU A 231 57.17 10.91 -31.47
N LEU A 232 56.54 9.73 -31.28
CA LEU A 232 57.16 8.42 -31.43
C LEU A 232 57.17 7.89 -32.88
N GLY A 233 56.61 8.63 -33.84
CA GLY A 233 56.65 8.30 -35.28
C GLY A 233 55.79 7.11 -35.71
N LEU A 234 54.77 6.73 -34.91
CA LEU A 234 53.93 5.54 -35.12
C LEU A 234 52.53 5.88 -35.67
N GLU A 235 52.39 6.92 -36.47
CA GLU A 235 51.10 7.27 -37.06
C GLU A 235 50.83 6.42 -38.32
N ARG A 236 50.26 5.22 -38.13
CA ARG A 236 49.65 4.49 -39.24
C ARG A 236 48.22 5.00 -39.43
N VAL A 237 48.08 6.05 -40.22
CA VAL A 237 46.78 6.45 -40.78
C VAL A 237 46.25 5.27 -41.58
N VAL A 238 45.22 4.59 -41.08
CA VAL A 238 44.41 3.67 -41.88
C VAL A 238 43.40 4.54 -42.62
N PRO A 239 43.45 4.63 -43.96
CA PRO A 239 42.42 5.31 -44.73
C PRO A 239 41.08 4.61 -44.48
N THR A 240 40.06 5.37 -44.09
CA THR A 240 38.68 4.89 -44.19
C THR A 240 38.33 4.89 -45.67
N GLU A 241 38.60 3.78 -46.35
CA GLU A 241 37.90 3.45 -47.60
C GLU A 241 36.49 3.02 -47.21
N GLU A 242 35.48 3.77 -47.64
CA GLU A 242 34.12 3.24 -47.75
C GLU A 242 34.12 2.08 -48.74
N PRO A 243 33.44 0.96 -48.43
CA PRO A 243 32.61 0.36 -49.46
C PRO A 243 31.23 -0.09 -48.95
N ALA A 244 30.22 0.39 -49.68
CA ALA A 244 29.06 -0.35 -50.20
C ALA A 244 28.30 -1.35 -49.30
N GLU A 245 27.03 -1.00 -49.06
CA GLU A 245 25.81 -1.84 -48.95
C GLU A 245 25.97 -3.34 -48.63
N GLN A 246 25.50 -3.77 -47.45
CA GLN A 246 24.99 -5.13 -47.20
C GLN A 246 23.79 -5.13 -46.21
N PRO A 247 22.94 -6.17 -46.26
CA PRO A 247 21.47 -6.06 -46.14
C PRO A 247 20.90 -6.18 -44.73
N LYS A 248 19.65 -5.71 -44.57
CA LYS A 248 18.82 -5.81 -43.35
C LYS A 248 18.72 -7.26 -42.83
N ALA A 249 18.95 -7.45 -41.53
CA ALA A 249 18.51 -8.63 -40.78
C ALA A 249 18.04 -8.23 -39.36
N ASP A 250 16.71 -8.28 -39.21
CA ASP A 250 15.84 -8.48 -38.05
C ASP A 250 16.29 -8.15 -36.61
N SER A 251 15.53 -7.22 -36.02
CA SER A 251 15.54 -6.80 -34.62
C SER A 251 14.72 -7.73 -33.69
N THR A 252 14.89 -9.05 -33.80
CA THR A 252 14.19 -10.01 -32.94
C THR A 252 15.09 -11.16 -32.53
N THR A 253 16.03 -10.91 -31.62
CA THR A 253 16.58 -11.86 -30.63
C THR A 253 17.63 -11.13 -29.80
N LEU A 254 17.21 -10.42 -28.75
CA LEU A 254 18.13 -10.11 -27.66
C LEU A 254 18.32 -11.40 -26.87
N ASP A 255 19.54 -11.91 -26.91
CA ASP A 255 19.99 -13.12 -26.27
C ASP A 255 19.70 -13.11 -24.76
N ASN A 256 18.91 -14.09 -24.32
CA ASN A 256 18.93 -14.58 -22.95
C ASN A 256 20.26 -15.33 -22.74
N ILE A 257 21.31 -14.64 -22.30
CA ILE A 257 22.47 -15.32 -21.74
C ILE A 257 22.18 -15.59 -20.25
N VAL A 258 21.63 -16.77 -19.98
CA VAL A 258 21.59 -17.37 -18.64
C VAL A 258 22.99 -17.93 -18.38
N ILE A 259 23.74 -17.31 -17.47
CA ILE A 259 25.01 -17.86 -16.99
C ILE A 259 24.67 -18.94 -15.96
N ASP A 260 24.82 -20.20 -16.36
CA ASP A 260 24.66 -21.36 -15.47
C ASP A 260 25.90 -21.48 -14.58
N LEU A 261 25.74 -21.28 -13.26
CA LEU A 261 26.81 -21.47 -12.28
C LEU A 261 26.95 -22.97 -11.98
N PRO A 262 28.16 -23.55 -12.03
CA PRO A 262 28.35 -24.96 -11.71
C PRO A 262 28.00 -25.24 -10.22
N PRO A 263 27.44 -26.42 -9.90
CA PRO A 263 26.99 -26.74 -8.55
C PRO A 263 28.16 -26.80 -7.58
N LYS A 264 28.00 -26.09 -6.46
CA LYS A 264 28.91 -26.03 -5.33
C LYS A 264 29.16 -27.46 -4.82
N ALA A 265 30.42 -27.92 -4.90
CA ALA A 265 30.84 -29.16 -4.25
C ALA A 265 30.64 -29.02 -2.73
N ALA A 266 29.94 -29.98 -2.15
CA ALA A 266 29.70 -30.10 -0.73
C ALA A 266 30.96 -30.64 -0.04
N GLU A 267 31.44 -29.90 0.95
CA GLU A 267 32.16 -30.41 2.12
C GLU A 267 31.62 -29.69 3.37
#